data_AF-J9E1P1-F1
#
_entry.id   AF-J9E1P1-F1
#
_cell.length_a   1.000
_cell.length_b   1.000
_cell.length_c   1.000
_cell.angle_alpha   90.00
_cell.angle_beta   90.00
_cell.angle_gamma   90.00
#
_symmetry.space_group_name_H-M   'P 1'
#
loop_
_entity.id
_entity.type
_entity.pdbx_description
1 polymer ?
#
loop_
_entity_poly.entity_id
_entity_poly.type
_entity_poly.pdbx_seq_one_letter_code
_entity_poly.pdbx_strand_id
1 'polypeptide(L)'
;MKEEEEVIMDDVIGRLNYTKIGNCLIKSASGRLSSLLLQALRQRITRIPIESAGQVLEVYANNDLLLLKHLKNSVVSVITSQGDNGNDTKEELCRLLNSIASFNLGRNYLLANNQGKELIATLTMALKTKKLHHYAGEHVLATLQKLSIRSSVQKELIKLGMVEWLSIYLGGKLSPTALDYGCALLLNLCFDPSGRSAVSRVATIFTTTIANLISDRKLQVILSLKILSILSHL
;
A
#
# COMPACT_ATOMS: atom_id res chain seq x y z
N MET A 1 -12.48 -5.27 -33.11
CA MET A 1 -11.20 -5.38 -32.36
C MET A 1 -11.25 -4.78 -30.95
N LYS A 2 -11.28 -3.45 -30.73
CA LYS A 2 -11.42 -2.88 -29.36
C LYS A 2 -12.73 -3.29 -28.66
N GLU A 3 -13.85 -3.20 -29.36
CA GLU A 3 -15.16 -3.60 -28.82
C GLU A 3 -15.25 -5.12 -28.57
N GLU A 4 -14.62 -5.95 -29.41
CA GLU A 4 -14.59 -7.41 -29.21
C GLU A 4 -13.69 -7.80 -28.04
N GLU A 5 -12.53 -7.16 -27.85
CA GLU A 5 -11.68 -7.38 -26.66
C GLU A 5 -12.36 -6.95 -25.36
N GLU A 6 -13.11 -5.85 -25.40
CA GLU A 6 -13.84 -5.33 -24.23
C GLU A 6 -15.00 -6.26 -23.84
N VAL A 7 -15.78 -6.75 -24.81
CA VAL A 7 -16.87 -7.72 -24.59
C VAL A 7 -16.36 -9.09 -24.12
N ILE A 8 -15.26 -9.58 -24.68
CA ILE A 8 -14.65 -10.85 -24.26
C ILE A 8 -14.05 -10.75 -22.85
N MET A 9 -13.46 -9.60 -22.51
CA MET A 9 -12.92 -9.40 -21.18
C MET A 9 -14.04 -9.40 -20.14
N ASP A 10 -15.12 -8.64 -20.36
CA ASP A 10 -16.26 -8.55 -19.44
C ASP A 10 -16.86 -9.93 -19.13
N ASP A 11 -16.97 -10.80 -20.14
CA ASP A 11 -17.46 -12.18 -20.01
C ASP A 11 -16.54 -13.09 -19.19
N VAL A 12 -15.22 -12.96 -19.32
CA VAL A 12 -14.25 -13.79 -18.57
C VAL A 12 -14.09 -13.29 -17.13
N ILE A 13 -14.22 -11.99 -16.88
CA ILE A 13 -14.06 -11.44 -15.52
C ILE A 13 -15.24 -11.77 -14.63
N GLY A 14 -16.47 -11.61 -15.13
CA GLY A 14 -17.67 -11.94 -14.38
C GLY A 14 -17.81 -13.43 -14.02
N ARG A 15 -17.17 -14.34 -14.77
CA ARG A 15 -17.28 -15.80 -14.59
C ARG A 15 -16.34 -16.41 -13.55
N LEU A 16 -15.39 -15.65 -13.00
CA LEU A 16 -14.47 -16.19 -12.00
C LEU A 16 -15.18 -16.48 -10.67
N ASN A 17 -14.81 -17.59 -10.04
CA ASN A 17 -15.29 -17.91 -8.70
C ASN A 17 -14.41 -17.22 -7.63
N TYR A 18 -14.76 -15.99 -7.29
CA TYR A 18 -14.03 -15.15 -6.33
C TYR A 18 -13.96 -15.77 -4.92
N THR A 19 -14.99 -16.50 -4.51
CA THR A 19 -14.98 -17.26 -3.25
C THR A 19 -13.90 -18.34 -3.24
N LYS A 20 -13.76 -19.10 -4.34
CA LYS A 20 -12.68 -20.10 -4.48
C LYS A 20 -11.31 -19.44 -4.51
N ILE A 21 -11.17 -18.30 -5.18
CA ILE A 21 -9.93 -17.52 -5.23
C ILE A 21 -9.52 -17.09 -3.81
N GLY A 22 -10.39 -16.41 -3.07
CA GLY A 22 -10.10 -15.96 -1.70
C GLY A 22 -9.76 -17.12 -0.76
N ASN A 23 -10.53 -18.21 -0.82
CA ASN A 23 -10.27 -19.42 -0.03
C ASN A 23 -8.93 -20.08 -0.39
N CYS A 24 -8.55 -20.09 -1.67
CA CYS A 24 -7.26 -20.59 -2.12
C CYS A 24 -6.11 -19.77 -1.53
N LEU A 25 -6.23 -18.44 -1.56
CA LEU A 25 -5.23 -17.52 -1.01
C LEU A 25 -5.06 -17.71 0.50
N ILE A 26 -6.14 -17.97 1.24
CA ILE A 26 -6.06 -18.27 2.68
C ILE A 26 -5.44 -19.65 2.93
N LYS A 27 -5.90 -20.70 2.25
CA LYS A 27 -5.43 -22.08 2.48
C LYS A 27 -3.96 -22.29 2.08
N SER A 28 -3.48 -21.54 1.08
CA SER A 28 -2.12 -21.65 0.56
C SER A 28 -1.35 -20.34 0.73
N ALA A 29 -1.48 -19.67 1.88
CA ALA A 29 -0.99 -18.31 2.13
C ALA A 29 0.52 -18.08 1.92
N SER A 30 1.33 -19.14 1.98
CA SER A 30 2.78 -19.11 1.72
C SER A 30 3.19 -19.93 0.48
N GLY A 31 2.22 -20.43 -0.27
CA GLY A 31 2.43 -21.34 -1.40
C GLY A 31 2.62 -20.61 -2.73
N ARG A 32 3.42 -21.21 -3.62
CA ARG A 32 3.68 -20.69 -4.98
C ARG A 32 2.40 -20.42 -5.78
N LEU A 33 1.38 -21.26 -5.61
CA LEU A 33 0.08 -21.10 -6.24
C LEU A 33 -0.55 -19.73 -5.90
N SER A 34 -0.51 -19.32 -4.64
CA SER A 34 -1.04 -18.01 -4.22
C SER A 34 -0.23 -16.86 -4.81
N SER A 35 1.10 -16.97 -4.89
CA SER A 35 1.92 -15.95 -5.54
C SER A 35 1.55 -15.78 -7.02
N LEU A 36 1.39 -16.87 -7.75
CA LEU A 36 0.97 -16.84 -9.16
C LEU A 36 -0.44 -16.30 -9.34
N LEU A 37 -1.36 -16.66 -8.44
CA LEU A 37 -2.74 -16.18 -8.48
C LEU A 37 -2.81 -14.68 -8.21
N LEU A 38 -2.10 -14.18 -7.20
CA LEU A 38 -2.01 -12.73 -6.91
C LEU A 38 -1.37 -11.97 -8.08
N GLN A 39 -0.32 -12.53 -8.68
CA GLN A 39 0.32 -11.96 -9.86
C GLN A 39 -0.65 -11.87 -11.04
N ALA A 40 -1.41 -12.93 -11.32
CA ALA A 40 -2.43 -12.94 -12.37
C ALA A 40 -3.53 -11.89 -12.10
N LEU A 41 -4.05 -11.84 -10.87
CA LEU A 41 -5.05 -10.85 -10.45
C LEU A 41 -4.55 -9.41 -10.64
N ARG A 42 -3.28 -9.15 -10.32
CA ARG A 42 -2.63 -7.85 -10.52
C ARG A 42 -2.46 -7.52 -11.99
N GLN A 43 -2.00 -8.47 -12.80
CA GLN A 43 -1.80 -8.26 -14.23
C GLN A 43 -3.09 -7.88 -14.95
N ARG A 44 -4.25 -8.35 -14.48
CA ARG A 44 -5.56 -7.93 -14.98
C ARG A 44 -5.90 -6.47 -14.71
N ILE A 45 -5.22 -5.81 -13.78
CA ILE A 45 -5.32 -4.36 -13.57
C ILE A 45 -4.24 -3.64 -14.39
N THR A 46 -3.02 -4.20 -14.45
CA THR A 46 -1.85 -3.45 -14.96
C THR A 46 -1.51 -3.69 -16.43
N ARG A 47 -2.10 -4.68 -17.11
CA ARG A 47 -1.82 -5.02 -18.52
C ARG A 47 -2.94 -4.66 -19.48
N ILE A 48 -3.89 -3.85 -19.05
CA ILE A 48 -5.04 -3.39 -19.84
C ILE A 48 -5.13 -1.86 -19.77
N PRO A 49 -5.88 -1.21 -20.68
CA PRO A 49 -6.14 0.23 -20.60
C PRO A 49 -6.74 0.65 -19.26
N ILE A 50 -6.49 1.89 -18.85
CA ILE A 50 -6.87 2.39 -17.53
C ILE A 50 -8.38 2.43 -17.33
N GLU A 51 -9.14 2.67 -18.40
CA GLU A 51 -10.59 2.68 -18.43
C GLU A 51 -11.14 1.29 -18.11
N SER A 52 -10.61 0.26 -18.77
CA SER A 52 -10.99 -1.14 -18.54
C SER A 52 -10.52 -1.67 -17.19
N ALA A 53 -9.39 -1.16 -16.65
CA ALA A 53 -8.95 -1.48 -15.29
C ALA A 53 -9.96 -1.07 -14.21
N GLY A 54 -10.77 -0.03 -14.47
CA GLY A 54 -11.89 0.36 -13.60
C GLY A 54 -12.93 -0.74 -13.45
N GLN A 55 -13.34 -1.37 -14.55
CA GLN A 55 -14.32 -2.47 -14.56
C GLN A 55 -13.79 -3.69 -13.78
N VAL A 56 -12.51 -4.05 -13.96
CA VAL A 56 -11.89 -5.15 -13.20
C VAL A 56 -11.95 -4.89 -11.69
N LEU A 57 -11.67 -3.65 -11.29
CA LEU A 57 -11.69 -3.26 -9.88
C LEU A 57 -13.11 -3.24 -9.32
N GLU A 58 -14.11 -2.88 -10.13
CA GLU A 58 -15.52 -2.96 -9.73
C GLU A 58 -15.91 -4.41 -9.45
N VAL A 59 -15.54 -5.36 -10.32
CA VAL A 59 -15.79 -6.79 -10.06
C VAL A 59 -15.04 -7.26 -8.81
N TYR A 60 -13.79 -6.84 -8.61
CA TYR A 60 -13.02 -7.20 -7.40
C TYR A 60 -13.67 -6.67 -6.12
N ALA A 61 -14.17 -5.43 -6.15
CA ALA A 61 -14.81 -4.79 -5.01
C ALA A 61 -16.17 -5.45 -4.69
N ASN A 62 -16.99 -5.68 -5.72
CA ASN A 62 -18.32 -6.28 -5.58
C ASN A 62 -18.25 -7.71 -5.03
N ASN A 63 -17.22 -8.46 -5.39
CA ASN A 63 -16.99 -9.82 -4.92
C ASN A 63 -16.13 -9.93 -3.65
N ASP A 64 -15.70 -8.80 -3.07
CA ASP A 64 -14.74 -8.74 -1.96
C ASP A 64 -13.55 -9.70 -2.16
N LEU A 65 -12.80 -9.52 -3.26
CA LEU A 65 -11.68 -10.37 -3.67
C LEU A 65 -10.70 -10.72 -2.52
N LEU A 66 -10.39 -9.75 -1.68
CA LEU A 66 -9.43 -9.86 -0.57
C LEU A 66 -10.08 -10.29 0.75
N LEU A 67 -11.38 -10.58 0.73
CA LEU A 67 -12.16 -10.98 1.91
C LEU A 67 -12.02 -9.96 3.06
N LEU A 68 -12.03 -8.66 2.74
CA LEU A 68 -11.82 -7.59 3.72
C LEU A 68 -12.94 -7.56 4.77
N LYS A 69 -14.14 -8.03 4.42
CA LYS A 69 -15.26 -8.24 5.37
C LYS A 69 -14.88 -9.18 6.53
N HIS A 70 -13.88 -10.04 6.35
CA HIS A 70 -13.41 -10.97 7.36
C HIS A 70 -12.33 -10.39 8.29
N LEU A 71 -11.98 -9.11 8.16
CA LEU A 71 -11.08 -8.37 9.06
C LEU A 71 -9.73 -9.10 9.26
N LYS A 72 -9.46 -9.57 10.49
CA LYS A 72 -8.24 -10.32 10.85
C LYS A 72 -8.07 -11.65 10.11
N ASN A 73 -9.14 -12.17 9.51
CA ASN A 73 -9.14 -13.36 8.67
C ASN A 73 -9.19 -13.04 7.18
N SER A 74 -9.02 -11.77 6.79
CA SER A 74 -8.89 -11.36 5.39
C SER A 74 -7.65 -11.98 4.74
N VAL A 75 -7.64 -12.02 3.41
CA VAL A 75 -6.46 -12.44 2.63
C VAL A 75 -5.22 -11.63 3.04
N VAL A 76 -5.40 -10.33 3.30
CA VAL A 76 -4.29 -9.45 3.69
C VAL A 76 -3.72 -9.85 5.05
N SER A 77 -4.57 -10.00 6.06
CA SER A 77 -4.11 -10.36 7.41
C SER A 77 -3.50 -11.76 7.45
N VAL A 78 -4.07 -12.73 6.74
CA VAL A 78 -3.55 -14.11 6.69
C VAL A 78 -2.18 -14.18 6.02
N ILE A 79 -1.98 -13.53 4.87
CA ILE A 79 -0.70 -13.57 4.14
C ILE A 79 0.38 -12.75 4.86
N THR A 80 0.04 -11.56 5.36
CA THR A 80 1.02 -10.70 6.04
C THR A 80 1.46 -11.26 7.40
N SER A 81 0.65 -12.11 8.03
CA SER A 81 0.97 -12.76 9.30
C SER A 81 1.83 -14.01 9.18
N GLN A 82 2.03 -14.55 7.96
CA GLN A 82 2.95 -15.66 7.73
C GLN A 82 4.36 -15.30 8.23
N GLY A 83 5.11 -16.29 8.71
CA GLY A 83 6.51 -16.14 9.12
C GLY A 83 7.44 -15.82 7.94
N ASP A 84 8.70 -16.23 8.02
CA ASP A 84 9.67 -15.97 6.94
C ASP A 84 9.35 -16.77 5.66
N ASN A 85 8.48 -17.77 5.76
CA ASN A 85 7.92 -18.49 4.64
C ASN A 85 6.89 -17.62 3.89
N GLY A 86 6.90 -17.66 2.55
CA GLY A 86 5.89 -16.98 1.73
C GLY A 86 6.22 -15.53 1.36
N ASN A 87 7.50 -15.13 1.40
CA ASN A 87 7.93 -13.78 0.98
C ASN A 87 7.48 -13.44 -0.45
N ASP A 88 7.53 -14.39 -1.39
CA ASP A 88 6.97 -14.21 -2.74
C ASP A 88 5.47 -13.86 -2.72
N THR A 89 4.70 -14.54 -1.86
CA THR A 89 3.26 -14.33 -1.76
C THR A 89 2.95 -12.99 -1.12
N LYS A 90 3.69 -12.61 -0.08
CA LYS A 90 3.63 -11.27 0.52
C LYS A 90 3.96 -10.20 -0.51
N GLU A 91 5.03 -10.36 -1.28
CA GLU A 91 5.41 -9.39 -2.31
C GLU A 91 4.30 -9.23 -3.36
N GLU A 92 3.79 -10.31 -3.95
CA GLU A 92 2.73 -10.20 -4.96
C GLU A 92 1.42 -9.66 -4.39
N LEU A 93 1.09 -9.94 -3.12
CA LEU A 93 -0.03 -9.29 -2.44
C LEU A 93 0.20 -7.78 -2.33
N CYS A 94 1.38 -7.36 -1.90
CA CYS A 94 1.70 -5.94 -1.73
C CYS A 94 1.69 -5.21 -3.08
N ARG A 95 2.17 -5.85 -4.15
CA ARG A 95 2.09 -5.35 -5.53
C ARG A 95 0.64 -5.19 -5.99
N LEU A 96 -0.22 -6.16 -5.68
CA LEU A 96 -1.65 -6.10 -6.00
C LEU A 96 -2.32 -4.94 -5.25
N LEU A 97 -2.10 -4.82 -3.93
CA LEU A 97 -2.64 -3.74 -3.11
C LEU A 97 -2.22 -2.36 -3.63
N ASN A 98 -0.94 -2.20 -3.98
CA ASN A 98 -0.42 -0.96 -4.55
C ASN A 98 -1.07 -0.62 -5.90
N SER A 99 -1.33 -1.65 -6.72
CA SER A 99 -2.02 -1.49 -8.01
C SER A 99 -3.46 -1.03 -7.79
N ILE A 100 -4.21 -1.69 -6.91
CA ILE A 100 -5.59 -1.31 -6.52
C ILE A 100 -5.63 0.12 -5.98
N ALA A 101 -4.74 0.49 -5.05
CA ALA A 101 -4.72 1.81 -4.42
C ALA A 101 -4.41 2.97 -5.39
N SER A 102 -3.92 2.68 -6.61
CA SER A 102 -3.69 3.69 -7.64
C SER A 102 -5.00 4.27 -8.18
N PHE A 103 -6.11 3.54 -8.05
CA PHE A 103 -7.42 3.93 -8.58
C PHE A 103 -8.34 4.41 -7.46
N ASN A 104 -9.20 5.39 -7.76
CA ASN A 104 -10.16 5.91 -6.77
C ASN A 104 -11.14 4.82 -6.29
N LEU A 105 -11.66 4.01 -7.22
CA LEU A 105 -12.54 2.89 -6.90
C LEU A 105 -11.83 1.83 -6.05
N GLY A 106 -10.58 1.52 -6.36
CA GLY A 106 -9.76 0.62 -5.56
C GLY A 106 -9.51 1.16 -4.14
N ARG A 107 -9.26 2.45 -3.96
CA ARG A 107 -9.16 3.06 -2.62
C ARG A 107 -10.49 3.02 -1.87
N ASN A 108 -11.63 3.19 -2.55
CA ASN A 108 -12.96 3.00 -1.92
C ASN A 108 -13.14 1.57 -1.41
N TYR A 109 -12.77 0.58 -2.22
CA TYR A 109 -12.82 -0.83 -1.83
C TYR A 109 -11.94 -1.12 -0.60
N LEU A 110 -10.67 -0.71 -0.65
CA LEU A 110 -9.72 -0.96 0.44
C LEU A 110 -10.08 -0.24 1.75
N LEU A 111 -10.79 0.88 1.67
CA LEU A 111 -11.13 1.73 2.83
C LEU A 111 -12.59 1.61 3.27
N ALA A 112 -13.29 0.54 2.88
CA ALA A 112 -14.68 0.34 3.23
C ALA A 112 -14.86 0.16 4.76
N ASN A 113 -15.58 1.08 5.39
CA ASN A 113 -16.03 1.01 6.79
C ASN A 113 -14.91 0.57 7.78
N ASN A 114 -15.21 -0.36 8.70
CA ASN A 114 -14.26 -0.87 9.68
C ASN A 114 -13.12 -1.71 9.06
N GLN A 115 -13.33 -2.23 7.84
CA GLN A 115 -12.36 -3.08 7.16
C GLN A 115 -11.12 -2.27 6.76
N GLY A 116 -11.31 -1.02 6.34
CA GLY A 116 -10.22 -0.09 6.06
C GLY A 116 -9.31 0.14 7.26
N LYS A 117 -9.88 0.29 8.46
CA LYS A 117 -9.08 0.46 9.69
C LYS A 117 -8.23 -0.76 9.99
N GLU A 118 -8.81 -1.96 9.90
CA GLU A 118 -8.07 -3.21 10.10
C GLU A 118 -6.98 -3.40 9.05
N LEU A 119 -7.26 -3.07 7.78
CA LEU A 119 -6.28 -3.11 6.70
C LEU A 119 -5.10 -2.19 6.99
N ILE A 120 -5.36 -0.93 7.34
CA ILE A 120 -4.32 0.05 7.68
C ILE A 120 -3.48 -0.45 8.86
N ALA A 121 -4.14 -0.90 9.94
CA ALA A 121 -3.46 -1.43 11.11
C ALA A 121 -2.57 -2.64 10.77
N THR A 122 -3.09 -3.58 9.99
CA THR A 122 -2.36 -4.77 9.52
C THR A 122 -1.10 -4.37 8.73
N LEU A 123 -1.25 -3.49 7.74
CA LEU A 123 -0.14 -3.07 6.89
C LEU A 123 0.91 -2.26 7.65
N THR A 124 0.48 -1.32 8.50
CA THR A 124 1.37 -0.52 9.34
C THR A 124 2.15 -1.41 10.30
N MET A 125 1.48 -2.35 10.97
CA MET A 125 2.17 -3.27 11.88
C MET A 125 3.16 -4.16 11.14
N ALA A 126 2.79 -4.70 9.98
CA ALA A 126 3.67 -5.55 9.19
C ALA A 126 4.95 -4.82 8.72
N LEU A 127 4.86 -3.53 8.38
CA LEU A 127 6.03 -2.68 8.12
C LEU A 127 6.88 -2.47 9.38
N LYS A 128 6.26 -2.07 10.49
CA LYS A 128 6.97 -1.73 11.74
C LYS A 128 7.69 -2.93 12.33
N THR A 129 7.12 -4.12 12.23
CA THR A 129 7.73 -5.37 12.72
C THR A 129 8.61 -6.06 11.68
N LYS A 130 8.94 -5.39 10.56
CA LYS A 130 9.79 -5.93 9.48
C LYS A 130 9.32 -7.30 8.93
N LYS A 131 8.00 -7.57 8.95
CA LYS A 131 7.41 -8.79 8.37
C LYS A 131 7.33 -8.74 6.84
N LEU A 132 7.51 -7.55 6.28
CA LEU A 132 7.53 -7.27 4.84
C LEU A 132 8.95 -6.85 4.47
N HIS A 133 9.68 -7.74 3.80
CA HIS A 133 11.06 -7.50 3.38
C HIS A 133 11.11 -6.85 2.00
N HIS A 134 12.19 -6.10 1.74
CA HIS A 134 12.55 -5.56 0.43
C HIS A 134 11.35 -4.92 -0.31
N TYR A 135 11.05 -5.38 -1.52
CA TYR A 135 10.01 -4.85 -2.39
C TYR A 135 8.59 -4.94 -1.80
N ALA A 136 8.30 -5.95 -0.96
CA ALA A 136 7.01 -6.04 -0.30
C ALA A 136 6.76 -4.80 0.59
N GLY A 137 7.78 -4.41 1.37
CA GLY A 137 7.73 -3.22 2.21
C GLY A 137 7.56 -1.94 1.40
N GLU A 138 8.30 -1.79 0.28
CA GLU A 138 8.18 -0.63 -0.62
C GLU A 138 6.78 -0.48 -1.21
N HIS A 139 6.17 -1.59 -1.64
CA HIS A 139 4.83 -1.58 -2.19
C HIS A 139 3.76 -1.28 -1.14
N VAL A 140 3.92 -1.73 0.11
CA VAL A 140 3.02 -1.32 1.19
C VAL A 140 3.21 0.14 1.55
N LEU A 141 4.44 0.65 1.55
CA LEU A 141 4.71 2.06 1.78
C LEU A 141 4.01 2.92 0.72
N ALA A 142 4.12 2.53 -0.56
CA ALA A 142 3.40 3.17 -1.66
C ALA A 142 1.87 3.06 -1.50
N THR A 143 1.37 1.90 -1.05
CA THR A 143 -0.06 1.69 -0.79
C THR A 143 -0.56 2.65 0.30
N LEU A 144 0.11 2.68 1.46
CA LEU A 144 -0.25 3.58 2.56
C LEU A 144 -0.16 5.05 2.15
N GLN A 145 0.86 5.42 1.37
CA GLN A 145 0.98 6.76 0.80
C GLN A 145 -0.25 7.11 -0.06
N LYS A 146 -0.65 6.24 -0.99
CA LYS A 146 -1.82 6.46 -1.85
C LYS A 146 -3.14 6.52 -1.08
N LEU A 147 -3.27 5.73 -0.01
CA LEU A 147 -4.46 5.76 0.86
C LEU A 147 -4.49 7.01 1.74
N SER A 148 -3.33 7.50 2.18
CA SER A 148 -3.18 8.68 3.06
C SER A 148 -3.55 10.00 2.41
N ILE A 149 -3.98 10.01 1.14
CA ILE A 149 -4.64 11.19 0.55
C ILE A 149 -5.95 11.53 1.27
N ARG A 150 -6.56 10.56 1.98
CA ARG A 150 -7.77 10.76 2.78
C ARG A 150 -7.40 11.13 4.22
N SER A 151 -8.02 12.18 4.73
CA SER A 151 -7.81 12.66 6.11
C SER A 151 -8.10 11.59 7.18
N SER A 152 -9.10 10.71 6.96
CA SER A 152 -9.38 9.59 7.87
C SER A 152 -8.22 8.60 7.97
N VAL A 153 -7.51 8.35 6.87
CA VAL A 153 -6.33 7.47 6.84
C VAL A 153 -5.14 8.15 7.49
N GLN A 154 -4.94 9.46 7.28
CA GLN A 154 -3.88 10.22 7.95
C GLN A 154 -4.01 10.12 9.46
N LYS A 155 -5.21 10.37 10.00
CA LYS A 155 -5.49 10.28 11.44
C LYS A 155 -5.23 8.88 12.01
N GLU A 156 -5.64 7.83 11.29
CA GLU A 156 -5.38 6.46 11.72
C GLU A 156 -3.88 6.13 11.72
N LEU A 157 -3.15 6.51 10.67
CA LEU A 157 -1.70 6.30 10.59
C LEU A 157 -0.93 7.07 11.67
N ILE A 158 -1.33 8.32 11.95
CA ILE A 158 -0.76 9.12 13.05
C ILE A 158 -1.02 8.43 14.39
N LYS A 159 -2.25 7.96 14.64
CA LYS A 159 -2.60 7.21 15.86
C LYS A 159 -1.77 5.92 16.01
N LEU A 160 -1.43 5.26 14.91
CA LEU A 160 -0.58 4.07 14.88
C LEU A 160 0.94 4.39 15.03
N GLY A 161 1.30 5.65 15.25
CA GLY A 161 2.68 6.10 15.42
C GLY A 161 3.51 6.02 14.14
N MET A 162 2.88 6.22 12.98
CA MET A 162 3.57 6.14 11.68
C MET A 162 4.52 7.32 11.46
N VAL A 163 4.24 8.49 12.06
CA VAL A 163 5.10 9.67 11.96
C VAL A 163 6.46 9.38 12.60
N GLU A 164 6.45 8.94 13.86
CA GLU A 164 7.65 8.61 14.62
C GLU A 164 8.46 7.50 13.94
N TRP A 165 7.77 6.47 13.41
CA TRP A 165 8.42 5.39 12.68
C TRP A 165 9.09 5.88 11.39
N LEU A 166 8.42 6.74 10.60
CA LEU A 166 8.97 7.29 9.36
C LEU A 166 10.20 8.15 9.61
N SER A 167 10.21 8.97 10.66
CA SER A 167 11.36 9.81 11.00
C SER A 167 12.64 9.02 11.25
N ILE A 168 12.51 7.81 11.81
CA ILE A 168 13.63 6.88 12.01
C ILE A 168 13.93 6.11 10.71
N TYR A 169 12.90 5.57 10.05
CA TYR A 169 13.02 4.76 8.85
C TYR A 169 13.77 5.49 7.72
N LEU A 170 13.44 6.78 7.52
CA LEU A 170 14.04 7.62 6.48
C LEU A 170 15.53 7.91 6.72
N GLY A 171 16.04 7.73 7.94
CA GLY A 171 17.46 7.88 8.26
C GLY A 171 18.33 6.67 7.86
N GLY A 172 17.70 5.58 7.41
CA GLY A 172 18.40 4.36 6.99
C GLY A 172 18.92 4.39 5.55
N LYS A 173 19.64 3.33 5.18
CA LYS A 173 20.00 3.06 3.77
C LYS A 173 18.75 2.52 3.06
N LEU A 174 18.08 3.37 2.30
CA LEU A 174 16.86 3.06 1.58
C LEU A 174 17.08 3.03 0.06
N SER A 175 16.25 2.29 -0.66
CA SER A 175 16.16 2.43 -2.11
C SER A 175 15.56 3.81 -2.46
N PRO A 176 15.81 4.34 -3.67
CA PRO A 176 15.17 5.57 -4.12
C PRO A 176 13.64 5.51 -4.05
N THR A 177 13.07 4.34 -4.36
CA THR A 177 11.62 4.09 -4.30
C THR A 177 11.08 4.18 -2.88
N ALA A 178 11.72 3.49 -1.93
CA ALA A 178 11.33 3.52 -0.52
C ALA A 178 11.42 4.94 0.05
N LEU A 179 12.46 5.68 -0.33
CA LEU A 179 12.66 7.05 0.11
C LEU A 179 11.57 7.99 -0.44
N ASP A 180 11.24 7.91 -1.72
CA ASP A 180 10.21 8.77 -2.33
C ASP A 180 8.82 8.54 -1.73
N TYR A 181 8.39 7.28 -1.60
CA TYR A 181 7.10 6.97 -0.97
C TYR A 181 7.09 7.27 0.52
N GLY A 182 8.19 7.05 1.24
CA GLY A 182 8.30 7.35 2.66
C GLY A 182 8.19 8.85 2.95
N CYS A 183 8.92 9.68 2.21
CA CYS A 183 8.82 11.14 2.32
C CYS A 183 7.44 11.65 1.91
N ALA A 184 6.86 11.14 0.82
CA ALA A 184 5.54 11.54 0.37
C ALA A 184 4.44 11.14 1.37
N LEU A 185 4.56 9.97 2.00
CA LEU A 185 3.64 9.56 3.07
C LEU A 185 3.78 10.50 4.27
N LEU A 186 5.00 10.80 4.72
CA LEU A 186 5.22 11.71 5.83
C LEU A 186 4.62 13.10 5.55
N LEU A 187 4.82 13.63 4.34
CA LEU A 187 4.20 14.90 3.91
C LEU A 187 2.68 14.85 4.00
N ASN A 188 2.05 13.77 3.53
CA ASN A 188 0.60 13.61 3.64
C ASN A 188 0.14 13.63 5.11
N LEU A 189 0.90 13.02 6.03
CA LEU A 189 0.58 13.04 7.45
C LEU A 189 0.74 14.44 8.06
N CYS A 190 1.65 15.26 7.56
CA CYS A 190 1.84 16.65 7.99
C CYS A 190 0.72 17.60 7.57
N PHE A 191 -0.19 17.20 6.67
CA PHE A 191 -1.38 18.00 6.40
C PHE A 191 -2.36 18.01 7.59
N ASP A 192 -2.39 16.94 8.40
CA ASP A 192 -3.14 16.93 9.65
C ASP A 192 -2.38 17.67 10.77
N PRO A 193 -3.03 18.57 11.55
CA PRO A 193 -2.38 19.27 12.66
C PRO A 193 -1.71 18.34 13.68
N SER A 194 -2.31 17.18 13.96
CA SER A 194 -1.75 16.18 14.88
C SER A 194 -0.45 15.60 14.33
N GLY A 195 -0.36 15.46 13.01
CA GLY A 195 0.84 15.02 12.30
C GLY A 195 1.96 16.05 12.42
N ARG A 196 1.69 17.34 12.23
CA ARG A 196 2.69 18.41 12.45
C ARG A 196 3.20 18.45 13.88
N SER A 197 2.29 18.34 14.85
CA SER A 197 2.66 18.22 16.26
C SER A 197 3.52 16.99 16.52
N ALA A 198 3.26 15.88 15.84
CA ALA A 198 4.09 14.67 15.95
C ALA A 198 5.48 14.85 15.35
N VAL A 199 5.60 15.41 14.14
CA VAL A 199 6.91 15.69 13.53
C VAL A 199 7.71 16.68 14.37
N SER A 200 7.07 17.72 14.93
CA SER A 200 7.75 18.68 15.81
C SER A 200 8.41 18.02 17.01
N ARG A 201 7.79 16.99 17.60
CA ARG A 201 8.38 16.22 18.72
C ARG A 201 9.60 15.40 18.31
N VAL A 202 9.71 15.03 17.04
CA VAL A 202 10.83 14.26 16.48
C VAL A 202 11.70 15.09 15.54
N ALA A 203 11.56 16.43 15.59
CA ALA A 203 12.15 17.34 14.62
C ALA A 203 13.68 17.20 14.55
N THR A 204 14.37 17.03 15.68
CA THR A 204 15.84 16.85 15.73
C THR A 204 16.30 15.59 14.97
N ILE A 205 15.57 14.48 15.12
CA ILE A 205 15.87 13.23 14.40
C ILE A 205 15.60 13.45 12.91
N PHE A 206 14.47 14.09 12.61
CA PHE A 206 14.04 14.34 11.24
C PHE A 206 14.97 15.28 10.48
N THR A 207 15.38 16.42 11.06
CA THR A 207 16.31 17.37 10.43
C THR A 207 17.68 16.76 10.18
N THR A 208 18.18 15.93 11.10
CA THR A 208 19.43 15.17 10.90
C THR A 208 19.31 14.20 9.73
N THR A 209 18.21 13.44 9.67
CA THR A 209 17.90 12.53 8.55
C THR A 209 17.86 13.29 7.22
N ILE A 210 17.15 14.42 7.16
CA ILE A 210 17.03 15.23 5.95
C ILE A 210 18.37 15.84 5.52
N ALA A 211 19.17 16.36 6.45
CA ALA A 211 20.49 16.92 6.15
C ALA A 211 21.44 15.89 5.53
N ASN A 212 21.42 14.66 6.06
CA ASN A 212 22.19 13.55 5.51
C ASN A 212 21.72 13.16 4.10
N LEU A 213 20.41 13.14 3.88
CA LEU A 213 19.80 12.82 2.59
C LEU A 213 20.11 13.88 1.53
N ILE A 214 20.04 15.18 1.85
CA ILE A 214 20.39 16.27 0.92
C ILE A 214 21.88 16.24 0.53
N SER A 215 22.74 15.83 1.46
CA SER A 215 24.19 15.72 1.23
C SER A 215 24.54 14.58 0.26
N ASP A 216 23.72 13.52 0.22
CA ASP A 216 23.82 12.45 -0.78
C ASP A 216 23.11 12.92 -2.06
N ARG A 217 23.88 13.38 -3.06
CA ARG A 217 23.44 14.04 -4.33
C ARG A 217 22.51 13.20 -5.24
N LYS A 218 21.86 12.15 -4.74
CA LYS A 218 20.97 11.23 -5.47
C LYS A 218 19.51 11.69 -5.53
N LEU A 219 19.19 12.85 -4.98
CA LEU A 219 17.79 13.25 -4.82
C LEU A 219 17.27 14.10 -5.97
N GLN A 220 16.29 13.54 -6.67
CA GLN A 220 15.53 14.25 -7.69
C GLN A 220 14.84 15.48 -7.10
N VAL A 221 14.71 16.53 -7.92
CA VAL A 221 14.08 17.83 -7.62
C VAL A 221 12.72 17.70 -6.91
N ILE A 222 11.93 16.66 -7.24
CA ILE A 222 10.61 16.40 -6.64
C ILE A 222 10.72 16.04 -5.16
N LEU A 223 11.75 15.29 -4.75
CA LEU A 223 11.95 14.97 -3.34
C LEU A 223 12.37 16.22 -2.56
N SER A 224 13.19 17.07 -3.16
CA SER A 224 13.59 18.36 -2.57
C SER A 224 12.38 19.25 -2.29
N LEU A 225 11.42 19.33 -3.21
CA LEU A 225 10.18 20.10 -3.01
C LEU A 225 9.31 19.51 -1.89
N LYS A 226 9.14 18.19 -1.85
CA LYS A 226 8.39 17.51 -0.78
C LYS A 226 9.05 17.76 0.59
N ILE A 227 10.37 17.63 0.66
CA ILE A 227 11.16 17.87 1.88
C ILE A 227 11.04 19.32 2.33
N LEU A 228 11.21 20.28 1.42
CA LEU A 228 11.05 21.71 1.71
C LEU A 228 9.66 22.03 2.23
N SER A 229 8.62 21.41 1.65
CA SER A 229 7.24 21.54 2.15
C SER A 229 7.06 20.97 3.56
N ILE A 230 7.73 19.87 3.91
CA ILE A 230 7.70 19.36 5.29
C ILE A 230 8.41 20.33 6.23
N LEU A 231 9.60 20.82 5.85
CA LEU A 231 10.38 21.75 6.66
C LEU A 231 9.66 23.09 6.89
N SER A 232 8.87 23.58 5.94
CA SER A 232 8.05 24.79 6.13
C SER A 232 6.91 24.63 7.15
N HIS A 233 6.62 23.40 7.55
CA HIS A 233 5.58 23.06 8.52
C HIS A 233 6.14 22.70 9.90
N LEU A 234 7.46 22.77 10.08
CA LEU A 234 8.16 22.70 11.36
C LEU A 234 8.48 24.11 11.86
#